data_AF-A0A2M8R4D7-F1
#
_entry.id   AF-A0A2M8R4D7-F1
#
_cell.length_a   1.000
_cell.length_b   1.000
_cell.length_c   1.000
_cell.angle_alpha   90.00
_cell.angle_beta   90.00
_cell.angle_gamma   90.00
#
_symmetry.space_group_name_H-M   'P 1'
#
loop_
_entity.id
_entity.type
_entity.pdbx_description
1 polymer ?
#
loop_
_entity_poly.entity_id
_entity_poly.type
_entity_poly.pdbx_seq_one_letter_code
_entity_poly.pdbx_strand_id
1 'polypeptide(L)'
;MAMVSVMEIRMKDYVRRWWQRWWNGEYVPPKNVPGIPVIFIQGRSERHWTSKLLHTVVEFYLEHWQWCFTTAFTVTGLVIAAWKLP
;
A
#
# COMPACT_ATOMS: atom_id res chain seq x y z
N MET A 1 -33.78 -11.70 7.32
CA MET A 1 -32.52 -11.73 8.12
C MET A 1 -31.35 -12.36 7.35
N ALA A 2 -31.52 -13.50 6.66
CA ALA A 2 -30.46 -14.13 5.86
C ALA A 2 -29.92 -13.30 4.67
N MET A 3 -30.73 -12.42 4.07
CA MET A 3 -30.30 -11.59 2.93
C MET A 3 -29.30 -10.50 3.35
N VAL A 4 -29.37 -10.01 4.59
CA VAL A 4 -28.46 -8.98 5.13
C VAL A 4 -27.07 -9.57 5.39
N SER A 5 -27.01 -10.79 5.96
CA SER A 5 -25.72 -11.46 6.21
C SER A 5 -24.98 -11.83 4.93
N VAL A 6 -25.69 -12.27 3.88
CA VAL A 6 -25.09 -12.56 2.57
C VAL A 6 -24.50 -11.31 1.93
N MET A 7 -25.17 -10.16 2.05
CA MET A 7 -24.69 -8.89 1.51
C MET A 7 -23.45 -8.38 2.26
N GLU A 8 -23.40 -8.56 3.58
CA GLU A 8 -22.23 -8.21 4.40
C GLU A 8 -21.00 -9.05 4.04
N ILE A 9 -21.17 -10.36 3.84
CA ILE A 9 -20.10 -11.27 3.43
C ILE A 9 -19.54 -10.87 2.06
N ARG A 10 -20.43 -10.63 1.08
CA ARG A 10 -20.02 -10.19 -0.27
C ARG A 10 -19.29 -8.85 -0.25
N MET A 11 -19.68 -7.93 0.63
CA MET A 11 -19.04 -6.62 0.76
C MET A 11 -17.61 -6.76 1.29
N LYS A 12 -17.40 -7.56 2.34
CA LYS A 12 -16.06 -7.84 2.89
C LYS A 12 -15.13 -8.44 1.85
N ASP A 13 -15.64 -9.38 1.05
CA ASP A 13 -14.88 -10.00 -0.04
C ASP A 13 -14.53 -9.02 -1.16
N TYR A 14 -15.45 -8.11 -1.48
CA TYR A 14 -15.21 -7.08 -2.48
C TYR A 14 -14.09 -6.12 -2.05
N VAL A 15 -14.17 -5.60 -0.82
CA VAL A 15 -13.17 -4.69 -0.25
C VAL A 15 -11.80 -5.38 -0.19
N ARG A 16 -11.75 -6.63 0.28
CA ARG A 16 -10.50 -7.41 0.34
C ARG A 16 -9.86 -7.57 -1.03
N ARG A 17 -10.64 -7.94 -2.05
CA ARG A 17 -10.13 -8.10 -3.42
C ARG A 17 -9.65 -6.79 -4.02
N TRP A 18 -10.39 -5.70 -3.77
CA TRP A 18 -10.00 -4.37 -4.22
C TRP A 18 -8.66 -3.96 -3.60
N TRP A 19 -8.49 -4.15 -2.29
CA TRP A 19 -7.23 -3.86 -1.59
C TRP A 19 -6.06 -4.69 -2.14
N GLN A 20 -6.26 -5.99 -2.37
CA GLN A 20 -5.23 -6.88 -2.91
C GLN A 20 -4.79 -6.47 -4.31
N ARG A 21 -5.72 -6.08 -5.19
CA ARG A 21 -5.37 -5.59 -6.54
C ARG A 21 -4.60 -4.28 -6.47
N TRP A 22 -5.08 -3.34 -5.66
CA TRP A 22 -4.43 -2.04 -5.49
C TRP A 22 -3.01 -2.18 -4.90
N TRP A 23 -2.84 -3.07 -3.92
CA TRP A 23 -1.55 -3.33 -3.27
C TRP A 23 -0.57 -4.06 -4.19
N ASN A 24 -0.98 -5.18 -4.81
CA ASN A 24 -0.08 -6.01 -5.61
C ASN A 24 0.19 -5.46 -7.03
N GLY A 25 -0.71 -4.62 -7.55
CA GLY A 25 -0.73 -4.17 -8.95
C GLY A 25 -1.53 -5.12 -9.84
N GLU A 26 -1.93 -4.62 -11.01
CA GLU A 26 -2.56 -5.45 -12.03
C GLU A 26 -1.49 -6.10 -12.92
N TYR A 27 -1.63 -7.41 -13.17
CA TYR A 27 -0.75 -8.13 -14.08
C TYR A 27 -1.13 -7.80 -15.52
N VAL A 28 -0.28 -7.04 -16.21
CA VAL A 28 -0.45 -6.75 -17.63
C VAL A 28 0.28 -7.85 -18.41
N PRO A 29 -0.43 -8.71 -19.16
CA PRO A 29 0.22 -9.72 -19.97
C PRO A 29 1.07 -9.04 -21.04
N PRO A 30 2.24 -9.61 -21.37
CA PRO A 30 3.11 -9.05 -22.38
C PRO A 30 2.40 -9.04 -23.73
N LYS A 31 2.47 -7.90 -24.43
CA LYS A 31 1.84 -7.70 -25.74
C LYS A 31 2.54 -8.61 -26.75
N ASN A 32 1.87 -9.67 -27.18
CA ASN A 32 2.42 -10.58 -28.19
C ASN A 32 2.45 -9.85 -29.55
N VAL A 33 3.65 -9.61 -30.08
CA VAL A 33 3.82 -8.99 -31.41
C VAL A 33 3.68 -10.10 -32.44
N PRO A 34 2.69 -10.05 -33.36
CA PRO A 34 2.48 -11.14 -34.32
C PRO A 34 3.69 -11.19 -35.28
N GLY A 35 4.50 -12.24 -35.17
CA GLY A 35 5.66 -12.49 -36.03
C GLY A 35 6.97 -12.82 -35.30
N ILE A 36 7.02 -12.72 -33.97
CA ILE A 36 8.23 -13.01 -33.19
C ILE A 36 7.94 -14.17 -32.21
N PRO A 37 8.59 -15.35 -32.35
CA PRO A 37 8.36 -16.51 -31.48
C PRO A 37 9.07 -16.40 -30.12
N VAL A 38 9.12 -15.19 -29.54
CA VAL A 38 9.70 -14.95 -28.22
C VAL A 38 8.55 -14.73 -27.25
N ILE A 39 8.19 -15.81 -26.55
CA ILE A 39 7.26 -15.77 -25.42
C ILE A 39 7.97 -15.04 -24.28
N PHE A 40 7.87 -13.72 -24.23
CA PHE A 40 8.31 -12.97 -23.06
C PHE A 40 7.37 -13.34 -21.91
N ILE A 41 7.78 -14.20 -20.99
CA ILE A 41 6.97 -14.57 -19.80
C ILE A 41 6.97 -13.43 -18.76
N GLN A 42 7.77 -12.38 -18.96
CA GLN A 42 7.82 -11.18 -18.12
C GLN A 42 6.68 -10.21 -18.46
N GLY A 43 5.45 -10.55 -18.07
CA GLY A 43 4.41 -9.54 -17.87
C GLY A 43 4.88 -8.54 -16.80
N ARG A 44 4.78 -7.23 -17.08
CA ARG A 44 5.11 -6.20 -16.10
C ARG A 44 3.89 -6.01 -15.21
N SER A 45 4.07 -6.17 -13.90
CA SER A 45 3.02 -5.76 -12.95
C SER A 45 3.05 -4.24 -12.85
N GLU A 46 2.02 -3.58 -13.39
CA GLU A 46 1.86 -2.13 -13.25
C GLU A 46 1.21 -1.86 -11.89
N ARG A 47 2.05 -1.50 -10.91
CA ARG A 47 1.59 -1.02 -9.61
C ARG A 47 1.20 0.45 -9.73
N HIS A 48 0.09 0.82 -9.08
CA HIS A 48 -0.25 2.23 -8.89
C HIS A 48 0.90 2.94 -8.15
N TRP A 49 1.23 4.16 -8.57
CA TRP A 49 2.28 4.97 -7.96
C TRP A 49 2.06 5.17 -6.45
N THR A 50 0.79 5.26 -6.02
CA THR A 50 0.39 5.36 -4.61
C THR A 50 0.75 4.10 -3.82
N SER A 51 0.58 2.91 -4.41
CA SER A 51 0.96 1.64 -3.78
C SER A 51 2.48 1.54 -3.63
N LYS A 52 3.23 1.99 -4.65
CA LYS A 52 4.70 2.04 -4.59
C LYS A 52 5.18 2.96 -3.47
N LEU A 53 4.60 4.16 -3.37
CA LEU A 53 4.92 5.11 -2.30
C LEU A 53 4.60 4.53 -0.92
N LEU A 54 3.45 3.87 -0.77
CA LEU A 54 3.08 3.27 0.51
C LEU A 54 4.00 2.11 0.91
N HIS A 55 4.44 1.28 -0.04
CA HIS A 55 5.46 0.26 0.22
C HIS A 55 6.77 0.90 0.73
N THR A 56 7.27 1.94 0.06
CA THR A 56 8.49 2.64 0.48
C THR A 56 8.34 3.27 1.87
N VAL A 57 7.19 3.87 2.16
CA VAL A 57 6.91 4.46 3.48
C VAL A 57 6.85 3.37 4.56
N VAL A 58 6.17 2.25 4.29
CA VAL A 58 6.07 1.13 5.23
C VAL A 58 7.43 0.48 5.47
N GLU A 59 8.22 0.28 4.42
CA GLU A 59 9.57 -0.28 4.51
C GLU A 59 10.47 0.65 5.33
N PHE A 60 10.49 1.94 5.01
CA PHE A 60 11.21 2.95 5.79
C PHE A 60 10.75 2.99 7.25
N TYR A 61 9.43 2.93 7.50
CA TYR A 61 8.89 2.91 8.85
C TYR A 61 9.29 1.64 9.59
N LEU A 62 9.22 0.46 8.97
CA LEU A 62 9.64 -0.80 9.59
C LEU A 62 11.15 -0.85 9.86
N GLU A 63 11.96 -0.22 9.03
CA GLU A 63 13.41 -0.13 9.22
C GLU A 63 13.80 0.88 10.32
N HIS A 64 13.10 2.01 10.39
CA HIS A 64 13.44 3.12 11.29
C HIS A 64 12.39 3.41 12.38
N TRP A 65 11.53 2.44 12.70
CA TRP A 65 10.43 2.64 13.65
C TRP A 65 10.89 3.23 14.98
N GLN A 66 12.07 2.82 15.47
CA GLN A 66 12.68 3.33 16.70
C GLN A 66 12.94 4.84 16.63
N TRP A 67 13.50 5.30 15.51
CA TRP A 67 13.79 6.71 15.26
C TRP A 67 12.52 7.53 15.07
N CYS A 68 11.47 6.96 14.46
CA CYS A 68 10.18 7.63 14.34
C CYS A 68 9.57 7.96 15.71
N PHE A 69 9.64 7.03 16.67
CA PHE A 69 9.16 7.30 18.03
C PHE A 69 10.03 8.33 18.75
N THR A 70 11.35 8.18 18.71
CA THR A 70 12.26 9.14 19.37
C THR A 70 12.06 10.55 18.82
N THR A 71 12.02 10.72 17.49
CA THR A 71 11.77 12.02 16.86
C THR A 71 10.39 12.57 17.23
N ALA A 72 9.34 11.75 17.22
CA ALA A 72 8.01 12.18 17.64
C ALA A 72 7.98 12.64 19.11
N PHE A 73 8.62 11.91 20.02
CA PHE A 73 8.71 12.31 21.44
C PHE A 73 9.53 13.58 21.63
N THR A 74 10.68 13.71 20.94
CA THR A 74 11.52 14.91 21.02
C THR A 74 10.80 16.13 20.48
N VAL A 75 10.14 16.03 19.32
CA VAL A 75 9.35 17.13 18.75
C VAL A 75 8.20 17.51 19.67
N THR A 76 7.47 16.53 20.21
CA THR A 76 6.36 16.79 21.13
C THR A 76 6.84 17.49 22.41
N GLY A 77 7.94 17.02 23.00
CA GLY A 77 8.56 17.66 24.15
C GLY A 77 9.02 19.09 23.86
N LEU A 78 9.61 19.32 22.68
CA LEU A 78 10.04 20.64 22.25
C LEU A 78 8.86 21.60 22.07
N VAL A 79 7.76 21.14 21.45
CA VAL A 79 6.55 21.95 21.25
C VAL A 79 5.94 22.34 22.61
N ILE A 80 5.86 21.39 23.56
CA ILE A 80 5.35 21.67 24.91
C ILE A 80 6.25 22.69 25.62
N ALA A 81 7.57 22.54 25.52
CA ALA A 81 8.51 23.49 26.11
C ALA A 81 8.38 24.88 25.49
N ALA A 82 8.29 24.96 24.16
CA ALA A 82 8.14 26.22 23.43
C ALA A 82 6.82 26.94 23.76
N TRP A 83 5.73 26.21 24.01
CA TRP A 83 4.46 26.79 24.45
C TRP A 83 4.45 27.20 25.92
N LYS A 84 5.33 26.62 26.74
CA LYS A 84 5.39 26.85 28.19
C LYS A 84 6.39 27.93 28.60
N LEU A 85 7.31 28.31 27.70
CA LEU A 85 8.14 29.50 27.84
C LEU A 85 7.32 30.71 27.37
N PRO A 86 6.90 31.61 28.29
CA PRO A 86 6.24 32.87 27.91
C PRO A 86 7.19 33.83 27.17
#